data_AF-A0A947PEQ2-F1
#
_entry.id   AF-A0A947PEQ2-F1
#
_cell.length_a   1.000
_cell.length_b   1.000
_cell.length_c   1.000
_cell.angle_alpha   90.00
_cell.angle_beta   90.00
_cell.angle_gamma   90.00
#
_symmetry.space_group_name_H-M   'P 1'
#
loop_
_entity.id
_entity.type
_entity.pdbx_description
1 polymer ?
#
loop_
_entity_poly.entity_id
_entity_poly.type
_entity_poly.pdbx_seq_one_letter_code
_entity_poly.pdbx_strand_id
1 'polypeptide(L)'
;MKRVVVKVGSAVLTQDGTIALGRMRALVDFLAELKKTNEVILVSSGAVAAGYTKLQLDRSKLENKQALASIGQPVLMKRYAKKFAVHGIITAQVLVTAANFNKADDIKRIKNTVDTLLRNGVIPIVNENDATATEELVVGDNDQLSAYMTKHTDSDILIILSDIDAYYDSDPRQNPHAKMLKVVNSIQSDELEKEVTPNNIFATGGIVTKLRAANYLLACGTDMFLSSGFDLTNVKSFMLQQEHIGGTYFTKGE
;
A
#
# COMPACT_ATOMS: atom_id res chain seq x y z
N MET A 1 -21.00 3.45 -5.76
CA MET A 1 -20.03 2.49 -5.21
C MET A 1 -18.70 2.82 -5.84
N LYS A 2 -17.70 3.23 -5.05
CA LYS A 2 -16.34 3.47 -5.56
C LYS A 2 -15.52 2.18 -5.44
N ARG A 3 -14.47 2.05 -6.25
CA ARG A 3 -13.44 1.03 -6.11
C ARG A 3 -12.18 1.67 -5.55
N VAL A 4 -11.72 1.15 -4.42
CA VAL A 4 -10.64 1.73 -3.63
C VAL A 4 -9.49 0.73 -3.50
N VAL A 5 -8.28 1.18 -3.80
CA VAL A 5 -7.06 0.45 -3.43
C VAL A 5 -6.53 1.03 -2.13
N VAL A 6 -6.27 0.19 -1.14
CA VAL A 6 -5.61 0.57 0.10
C VAL A 6 -4.25 -0.11 0.16
N LYS A 7 -3.18 0.68 0.19
CA LYS A 7 -1.82 0.19 0.41
C LYS A 7 -1.43 0.35 1.86
N VAL A 8 -0.82 -0.68 2.44
CA VAL A 8 -0.22 -0.61 3.77
C VAL A 8 1.25 -1.04 3.71
N GLY A 9 2.13 -0.18 4.23
CA GLY A 9 3.57 -0.42 4.26
C GLY A 9 4.02 -1.36 5.39
N SER A 10 5.24 -1.90 5.23
CA SER A 10 5.84 -2.79 6.24
C SER A 10 6.00 -2.14 7.60
N ALA A 11 6.34 -0.84 7.69
CA ALA A 11 6.47 -0.12 8.96
C ALA A 11 5.15 -0.13 9.78
N VAL A 12 4.02 0.03 9.10
CA VAL A 12 2.70 -0.04 9.73
C VAL A 12 2.39 -1.46 10.21
N LEU A 13 2.76 -2.48 9.42
CA LEU A 13 2.47 -3.88 9.74
C LEU A 13 3.49 -4.54 10.68
N THR A 14 4.56 -3.86 11.07
CA THR A 14 5.64 -4.45 11.87
C THR A 14 5.90 -3.68 13.17
N GLN A 15 6.11 -4.42 14.25
CA GLN A 15 6.46 -3.89 15.56
C GLN A 15 7.42 -4.86 16.24
N ASP A 16 8.52 -4.35 16.77
CA ASP A 16 9.53 -5.13 17.51
C ASP A 16 10.01 -6.36 16.72
N GLY A 17 10.23 -6.21 15.42
CA GLY A 17 10.66 -7.29 14.53
C GLY A 17 9.59 -8.34 14.20
N THR A 18 8.34 -8.12 14.61
CA THR A 18 7.20 -9.03 14.39
C THR A 18 6.03 -8.34 13.71
N ILE A 19 4.96 -9.09 13.37
CA ILE A 19 3.73 -8.50 12.81
C ILE A 19 2.98 -7.74 13.91
N ALA A 20 2.66 -6.48 13.68
CA ALA A 20 1.86 -5.63 14.55
C ALA A 20 0.37 -6.05 14.54
N LEU A 21 0.04 -7.10 15.30
CA LEU A 21 -1.30 -7.71 15.28
C LEU A 21 -2.43 -6.75 15.65
N GLY A 22 -2.17 -5.75 16.50
CA GLY A 22 -3.12 -4.70 16.88
C GLY A 22 -3.43 -3.77 15.71
N ARG A 23 -2.40 -3.21 15.07
CA ARG A 23 -2.56 -2.35 13.88
C ARG A 23 -3.17 -3.10 12.71
N MET A 24 -2.78 -4.35 12.48
CA MET A 24 -3.44 -5.20 11.47
C MET A 24 -4.92 -5.44 11.77
N ARG A 25 -5.32 -5.54 13.05
CA ARG A 25 -6.75 -5.64 13.42
C ARG A 25 -7.47 -4.34 13.06
N ALA A 26 -6.94 -3.19 13.48
CA ALA A 26 -7.53 -1.89 13.20
C ALA A 26 -7.67 -1.62 11.69
N LEU A 27 -6.67 -2.03 10.91
CA LEU A 27 -6.72 -1.99 9.44
C LEU A 27 -7.86 -2.87 8.90
N VAL A 28 -7.96 -4.13 9.32
CA VAL A 28 -9.02 -5.03 8.87
C VAL A 28 -10.41 -4.49 9.22
N ASP A 29 -10.58 -3.96 10.43
CA ASP A 29 -11.85 -3.37 10.87
C ASP A 29 -12.22 -2.16 10.00
N PHE A 30 -11.24 -1.31 9.65
CA PHE A 30 -11.44 -0.21 8.70
C PHE A 30 -11.82 -0.69 7.29
N LEU A 31 -11.12 -1.69 6.76
CA LEU A 31 -11.39 -2.23 5.41
C LEU A 31 -12.76 -2.92 5.35
N ALA A 32 -13.17 -3.60 6.43
CA ALA A 32 -14.50 -4.19 6.55
C ALA A 32 -15.60 -3.12 6.54
N GLU A 33 -15.40 -2.01 7.23
CA GLU A 33 -16.32 -0.87 7.20
C GLU A 33 -16.38 -0.24 5.81
N LEU A 34 -15.22 0.01 5.20
CA LEU A 34 -15.11 0.60 3.87
C LEU A 34 -15.80 -0.25 2.80
N LYS A 35 -15.71 -1.58 2.92
CA LYS A 35 -16.33 -2.54 2.00
C LYS A 35 -17.87 -2.47 1.97
N LYS A 36 -18.52 -1.92 3.00
CA LYS A 36 -19.99 -1.82 3.03
C LYS A 36 -20.54 -0.96 1.89
N THR A 37 -19.77 0.03 1.42
CA THR A 37 -20.19 0.97 0.37
C THR A 37 -19.26 1.01 -0.84
N ASN A 38 -18.14 0.26 -0.80
CA ASN A 38 -17.09 0.27 -1.82
C ASN A 38 -16.58 -1.13 -2.15
N GLU A 39 -16.01 -1.27 -3.34
CA GLU A 39 -15.12 -2.38 -3.66
C GLU A 39 -13.72 -2.06 -3.11
N VAL A 40 -13.08 -3.04 -2.45
CA VAL A 40 -11.82 -2.82 -1.73
C VAL A 40 -10.77 -3.81 -2.20
N ILE A 41 -9.62 -3.29 -2.62
CA ILE A 41 -8.40 -4.05 -2.93
C ILE A 41 -7.35 -3.65 -1.89
N LEU A 42 -6.75 -4.63 -1.23
CA LEU A 42 -5.65 -4.39 -0.29
C LEU A 42 -4.32 -4.69 -0.97
N VAL A 43 -3.39 -3.73 -1.02
CA VAL A 43 -1.99 -3.95 -1.38
C VAL A 43 -1.17 -3.97 -0.09
N SER A 44 -0.62 -5.12 0.28
CA SER A 44 0.07 -5.29 1.57
C SER A 44 1.55 -5.53 1.36
N SER A 45 2.40 -4.88 2.16
CA SER A 45 3.78 -5.32 2.37
C SER A 45 3.88 -6.29 3.57
N GLY A 46 5.10 -6.54 4.07
CA GLY A 46 5.34 -7.25 5.33
C GLY A 46 5.61 -8.76 5.21
N ALA A 47 5.66 -9.33 4.00
CA ALA A 47 6.00 -10.75 3.81
C ALA A 47 7.40 -11.08 4.33
N VAL A 48 8.44 -10.33 3.94
CA VAL A 48 9.81 -10.52 4.44
C VAL A 48 9.87 -10.45 5.97
N ALA A 49 9.20 -9.46 6.57
CA ALA A 49 9.16 -9.32 8.02
C ALA A 49 8.45 -10.49 8.72
N ALA A 50 7.34 -10.96 8.16
CA ALA A 50 6.64 -12.14 8.64
C ALA A 50 7.53 -13.39 8.57
N GLY A 51 8.29 -13.57 7.48
CA GLY A 51 9.26 -14.64 7.33
C GLY A 51 10.40 -14.55 8.32
N TYR A 52 10.88 -13.33 8.59
CA TYR A 52 11.94 -13.08 9.57
C TYR A 52 11.56 -13.51 11.00
N THR A 53 10.27 -13.47 11.35
CA THR A 53 9.77 -14.03 12.62
C THR A 53 9.88 -15.55 12.72
N LYS A 54 10.08 -16.25 11.60
CA LYS A 54 10.16 -17.70 11.51
C LYS A 54 11.59 -18.18 11.29
N LEU A 55 12.36 -17.43 10.52
CA LEU A 55 13.75 -17.74 10.22
C LEU A 55 14.51 -16.41 10.12
N GLN A 56 15.55 -16.23 10.92
CA GLN A 56 16.35 -15.01 10.89
C GLN A 56 17.50 -15.20 9.89
N LEU A 57 17.40 -14.57 8.72
CA LEU A 57 18.45 -14.56 7.70
C LEU A 57 18.99 -13.15 7.50
N ASP A 58 20.24 -13.05 7.06
CA ASP A 58 20.84 -11.79 6.63
C ASP A 58 20.06 -11.22 5.44
N ARG A 59 19.36 -10.11 5.66
CA ARG A 59 18.49 -9.46 4.67
C ARG A 59 19.25 -8.60 3.68
N SER A 60 20.57 -8.42 3.82
CA SER A 60 21.37 -7.72 2.81
C SER A 60 21.42 -8.51 1.50
N LYS A 61 21.32 -9.84 1.58
CA LYS A 61 21.31 -10.76 0.45
C LYS A 61 19.93 -10.90 -0.16
N LEU A 62 19.84 -10.79 -1.49
CA LEU A 62 18.59 -10.89 -2.24
C LEU A 62 17.93 -12.27 -2.04
N GLU A 63 18.70 -13.35 -2.20
CA GLU A 63 18.20 -14.73 -2.08
C GLU A 63 17.59 -15.00 -0.69
N ASN A 64 18.15 -14.40 0.35
CA ASN A 64 17.60 -14.49 1.69
C ASN A 64 16.29 -13.70 1.82
N LYS A 65 16.20 -12.49 1.24
CA LYS A 65 14.93 -11.74 1.20
C LYS A 65 13.84 -12.52 0.47
N GLN A 66 14.15 -13.14 -0.66
CA GLN A 66 13.22 -13.97 -1.44
C GLN A 66 12.76 -15.19 -0.65
N ALA A 67 13.68 -15.89 0.04
CA ALA A 67 13.36 -17.00 0.91
C ALA A 67 12.46 -16.58 2.08
N LEU A 68 12.78 -15.45 2.74
CA LEU A 68 11.97 -14.90 3.82
C LEU A 68 10.58 -14.49 3.34
N ALA A 69 10.45 -13.86 2.19
CA ALA A 69 9.15 -13.51 1.63
C ALA A 69 8.33 -14.76 1.31
N SER A 70 8.95 -15.80 0.76
CA SER A 70 8.31 -17.10 0.48
C SER A 70 7.77 -17.77 1.75
N ILE A 71 8.52 -17.71 2.85
CA ILE A 71 8.09 -18.22 4.16
C ILE A 71 6.98 -17.33 4.75
N GLY A 72 7.13 -16.02 4.65
CA GLY A 72 6.30 -15.05 5.33
C GLY A 72 4.97 -14.75 4.65
N GLN A 73 4.88 -14.86 3.33
CA GLN A 73 3.66 -14.57 2.58
C GLN A 73 2.49 -15.47 3.01
N PRO A 74 2.62 -16.82 3.12
CA PRO A 74 1.56 -17.67 3.67
C PRO A 74 1.19 -17.32 5.12
N VAL A 75 2.18 -16.91 5.93
CA VAL A 75 1.93 -16.46 7.32
C VAL A 75 1.08 -15.20 7.32
N LEU A 76 1.41 -14.22 6.49
CA LEU A 76 0.68 -12.97 6.34
C LEU A 76 -0.76 -13.23 5.90
N MET A 77 -0.95 -14.08 4.88
CA MET A 77 -2.28 -14.44 4.38
C MET A 77 -3.13 -15.13 5.44
N LYS A 78 -2.55 -16.07 6.20
CA LYS A 78 -3.26 -16.73 7.30
C LYS A 78 -3.72 -15.73 8.37
N ARG A 79 -2.91 -14.70 8.65
CA ARG A 79 -3.26 -13.67 9.65
C ARG A 79 -4.37 -12.76 9.14
N TYR A 80 -4.33 -12.32 7.89
CA TYR A 80 -5.41 -11.55 7.29
C TYR A 80 -6.70 -12.36 7.23
N ALA A 81 -6.69 -13.56 6.65
CA ALA A 81 -7.87 -14.42 6.54
C ALA A 81 -8.54 -14.65 7.89
N LYS A 82 -7.76 -14.94 8.95
CA LYS A 82 -8.30 -15.13 10.31
C LYS A 82 -9.00 -13.87 10.85
N LYS A 83 -8.48 -12.67 10.55
CA LYS A 83 -9.05 -11.40 11.02
C LYS A 83 -10.29 -11.01 10.22
N PHE A 84 -10.24 -11.13 8.90
CA PHE A 84 -11.38 -10.86 8.02
C PHE A 84 -12.56 -11.83 8.24
N ALA A 85 -12.28 -13.07 8.65
CA ALA A 85 -13.32 -14.04 9.00
C ALA A 85 -14.25 -13.57 10.14
N VAL A 86 -13.76 -12.73 11.06
CA VAL A 86 -14.59 -12.11 12.12
C VAL A 86 -15.70 -11.23 11.53
N HIS A 87 -15.46 -10.65 10.36
CA HIS A 87 -16.41 -9.82 9.62
C HIS A 87 -17.19 -10.61 8.55
N GLY A 88 -17.01 -11.93 8.47
CA GLY A 88 -17.61 -12.77 7.42
C GLY A 88 -17.04 -12.49 6.02
N ILE A 89 -15.87 -11.86 5.92
CA ILE A 89 -15.26 -11.48 4.64
C ILE A 89 -14.24 -12.54 4.22
N ILE A 90 -14.40 -13.07 3.00
CA ILE A 90 -13.40 -13.92 2.36
C ILE A 90 -12.33 -13.03 1.73
N THR A 91 -11.08 -13.48 1.81
CA THR A 91 -9.92 -12.84 1.18
C THR A 91 -9.25 -13.78 0.19
N ALA A 92 -8.68 -13.25 -0.88
CA ALA A 92 -7.91 -14.03 -1.84
C ALA A 92 -6.53 -13.41 -2.08
N GLN A 93 -5.50 -14.26 -2.16
CA GLN A 93 -4.14 -13.82 -2.48
C GLN A 93 -4.02 -13.55 -3.98
N VAL A 94 -3.37 -12.43 -4.32
CA VAL A 94 -2.93 -12.11 -5.69
C VAL A 94 -1.45 -11.71 -5.62
N LEU A 95 -0.58 -12.44 -6.32
CA LEU A 95 0.84 -12.11 -6.41
C LEU A 95 1.17 -11.65 -7.82
N VAL A 96 1.90 -10.55 -7.92
CA VAL A 96 2.27 -9.91 -9.20
C VAL A 96 3.71 -9.41 -9.16
N THR A 97 4.32 -9.15 -10.31
CA THR A 97 5.64 -8.53 -10.43
C THR A 97 5.57 -7.30 -11.34
N ALA A 98 6.62 -6.46 -11.36
CA ALA A 98 6.69 -5.34 -12.29
C ALA A 98 6.49 -5.76 -13.74
N ALA A 99 7.06 -6.92 -14.09
CA ALA A 99 6.98 -7.47 -15.44
C ALA A 99 5.54 -7.72 -15.90
N ASN A 100 4.60 -8.00 -14.99
CA ASN A 100 3.20 -8.19 -15.35
C ASN A 100 2.55 -6.89 -15.86
N PHE A 101 3.01 -5.72 -15.42
CA PHE A 101 2.47 -4.42 -15.86
C PHE A 101 3.10 -3.92 -17.15
N ASN A 102 4.05 -4.65 -17.73
CA ASN A 102 4.64 -4.34 -19.03
C ASN A 102 3.95 -5.08 -20.19
N LYS A 103 3.02 -6.01 -19.91
CA LYS A 103 2.35 -6.85 -20.91
C LYS A 103 0.85 -6.70 -20.81
N ALA A 104 0.21 -6.24 -21.90
CA ALA A 104 -1.24 -6.01 -21.94
C ALA A 104 -2.06 -7.25 -21.55
N ASP A 105 -1.62 -8.45 -21.96
CA ASP A 105 -2.29 -9.70 -21.62
C ASP A 105 -2.20 -10.04 -20.12
N ASP A 106 -1.06 -9.76 -19.47
CA ASP A 106 -0.90 -10.01 -18.04
C ASP A 106 -1.72 -9.03 -17.21
N ILE A 107 -1.72 -7.74 -17.61
CA ILE A 107 -2.60 -6.72 -17.04
C ILE A 107 -4.06 -7.17 -17.13
N LYS A 108 -4.50 -7.65 -18.30
CA LYS A 108 -5.86 -8.14 -18.51
C LYS A 108 -6.18 -9.35 -17.62
N ARG A 109 -5.25 -10.29 -17.43
CA ARG A 109 -5.44 -11.45 -16.53
C ARG A 109 -5.56 -11.03 -15.06
N ILE A 110 -4.71 -10.10 -14.62
CA ILE A 110 -4.78 -9.52 -13.26
C ILE A 110 -6.13 -8.85 -13.06
N LYS A 111 -6.54 -7.96 -13.98
CA LYS A 111 -7.81 -7.26 -13.94
C LYS A 111 -8.99 -8.23 -13.89
N ASN A 112 -9.05 -9.22 -14.79
CA ASN A 112 -10.13 -10.20 -14.82
C ASN A 112 -10.24 -10.98 -13.51
N THR A 113 -9.10 -11.33 -12.91
CA THR A 113 -9.06 -12.03 -11.62
C THR A 113 -9.61 -11.13 -10.51
N VAL A 114 -9.10 -9.90 -10.40
CA VAL A 114 -9.56 -8.92 -9.40
C VAL A 114 -11.05 -8.61 -9.57
N ASP A 115 -11.51 -8.34 -10.78
CA ASP A 115 -12.92 -8.04 -11.08
C ASP A 115 -13.83 -9.23 -10.73
N THR A 116 -13.34 -10.46 -10.89
CA THR A 116 -14.10 -11.66 -10.49
C THR A 116 -14.16 -11.81 -8.98
N LEU A 117 -13.06 -11.57 -8.26
CA LEU A 117 -13.03 -11.60 -6.80
C LEU A 117 -13.99 -10.54 -6.20
N LEU A 118 -13.90 -9.30 -6.67
CA LEU A 118 -14.72 -8.20 -6.18
C LEU A 118 -16.22 -8.43 -6.40
N ARG A 119 -16.63 -8.90 -7.60
CA ARG A 119 -18.03 -9.26 -7.90
C ARG A 119 -18.59 -10.37 -7.01
N ASN A 120 -17.73 -11.23 -6.47
CA ASN A 120 -18.10 -12.29 -5.52
C ASN A 120 -17.93 -11.86 -4.06
N GLY A 121 -17.78 -10.56 -3.80
CA GLY A 121 -17.67 -10.02 -2.45
C GLY A 121 -16.35 -10.33 -1.74
N VAL A 122 -15.35 -10.88 -2.43
CA VAL A 122 -14.04 -11.22 -1.88
C VAL A 122 -13.15 -9.98 -1.89
N ILE A 123 -12.33 -9.77 -0.84
CA ILE A 123 -11.27 -8.75 -0.84
C ILE A 123 -9.97 -9.37 -1.41
N PRO A 124 -9.46 -8.90 -2.57
CA PRO A 124 -8.15 -9.28 -3.05
C PRO A 124 -7.07 -8.66 -2.15
N ILE A 125 -6.11 -9.47 -1.73
CA ILE A 125 -4.89 -9.03 -1.05
C ILE A 125 -3.74 -9.24 -2.02
N VAL A 126 -3.29 -8.13 -2.61
CA VAL A 126 -2.22 -8.04 -3.58
C VAL A 126 -0.89 -7.83 -2.85
N ASN A 127 0.15 -8.54 -3.28
CA ASN A 127 1.53 -8.25 -2.91
C ASN A 127 2.46 -8.51 -4.10
N GLU A 128 3.67 -7.95 -4.06
CA GLU A 128 4.72 -8.34 -5.00
C GLU A 128 5.07 -9.82 -4.80
N ASN A 129 5.34 -10.52 -5.89
CA ASN A 129 5.89 -11.87 -5.86
C ASN A 129 7.40 -11.81 -5.60
N ASP A 130 7.73 -11.39 -4.38
CA ASP A 130 9.09 -11.21 -3.87
C ASP A 130 9.96 -12.46 -4.07
N ALA A 131 9.38 -13.67 -4.09
CA ALA A 131 10.11 -14.91 -4.30
C ALA A 131 10.80 -15.01 -5.67
N THR A 132 10.30 -14.27 -6.65
CA THR A 132 10.76 -14.31 -8.05
C THR A 132 11.11 -12.92 -8.60
N ALA A 133 10.95 -11.88 -7.79
CA ALA A 133 11.34 -10.53 -8.18
C ALA A 133 12.87 -10.42 -8.17
N THR A 134 13.43 -9.90 -9.27
CA THR A 134 14.86 -9.53 -9.37
C THR A 134 15.02 -8.06 -9.02
N GLU A 135 16.22 -7.64 -8.59
CA GLU A 135 16.52 -6.22 -8.26
C GLU A 135 16.15 -5.24 -9.39
N GLU A 136 16.29 -5.67 -10.65
CA GLU A 136 15.96 -4.90 -11.87
C GLU A 136 14.45 -4.82 -12.16
N LEU A 137 13.67 -5.77 -11.63
CA LEU A 137 12.23 -5.91 -11.84
C LEU A 137 11.42 -5.69 -10.56
N VAL A 138 12.03 -5.17 -9.50
CA VAL A 138 11.29 -4.73 -8.30
C VAL A 138 10.45 -3.54 -8.72
N VAL A 139 9.14 -3.65 -8.57
CA VAL A 139 8.29 -2.46 -8.53
C VAL A 139 8.71 -1.71 -7.27
N GLY A 140 9.59 -0.72 -7.40
CA GLY A 140 10.18 -0.03 -6.26
C GLY A 140 9.13 0.32 -5.19
N ASP A 141 9.17 -0.38 -4.05
CA ASP A 141 8.13 -0.40 -3.00
C ASP A 141 6.71 -0.72 -3.53
N ASN A 142 5.88 -1.34 -2.70
CA ASN A 142 4.47 -1.57 -2.99
C ASN A 142 3.67 -0.26 -3.22
N ASP A 143 4.28 0.91 -3.03
CA ASP A 143 3.72 2.22 -3.41
C ASP A 143 3.46 2.26 -4.94
N GLN A 144 4.46 2.00 -5.77
CA GLN A 144 4.29 2.02 -7.23
C GLN A 144 3.40 0.87 -7.71
N LEU A 145 3.50 -0.30 -7.06
CA LEU A 145 2.62 -1.44 -7.34
C LEU A 145 1.16 -1.06 -7.10
N SER A 146 0.88 -0.39 -5.98
CA SER A 146 -0.48 0.03 -5.65
C SER A 146 -1.03 1.07 -6.62
N ALA A 147 -0.17 1.93 -7.17
CA ALA A 147 -0.55 2.87 -8.22
C ALA A 147 -0.89 2.16 -9.55
N TYR A 148 -0.09 1.16 -9.95
CA TYR A 148 -0.40 0.33 -11.11
C TYR A 148 -1.68 -0.48 -10.93
N MET A 149 -1.87 -1.10 -9.77
CA MET A 149 -3.12 -1.77 -9.44
C MET A 149 -4.29 -0.81 -9.56
N THR A 150 -4.19 0.38 -8.97
CA THR A 150 -5.23 1.42 -9.03
C THR A 150 -5.60 1.76 -10.47
N LYS A 151 -4.62 2.04 -11.32
CA LYS A 151 -4.86 2.34 -12.73
C LYS A 151 -5.48 1.15 -13.49
N HIS A 152 -4.90 -0.04 -13.33
CA HIS A 152 -5.23 -1.19 -14.17
C HIS A 152 -6.44 -1.98 -13.68
N THR A 153 -6.95 -1.70 -12.48
CA THR A 153 -8.24 -2.22 -11.99
C THR A 153 -9.33 -1.17 -12.03
N ASP A 154 -9.17 -0.06 -12.75
CA ASP A 154 -10.16 1.03 -12.85
C ASP A 154 -10.65 1.50 -11.47
N SER A 155 -9.72 1.64 -10.52
CA SER A 155 -10.04 2.11 -9.18
C SER A 155 -10.11 3.64 -9.15
N ASP A 156 -11.02 4.18 -8.36
CA ASP A 156 -11.27 5.63 -8.28
C ASP A 156 -10.20 6.37 -7.46
N ILE A 157 -9.62 5.70 -6.47
CA ILE A 157 -8.64 6.30 -5.56
C ILE A 157 -7.68 5.26 -4.98
N LEU A 158 -6.41 5.66 -4.84
CA LEU A 158 -5.42 4.96 -4.04
C LEU A 158 -5.30 5.61 -2.65
N ILE A 159 -5.34 4.80 -1.60
CA ILE A 159 -5.04 5.23 -0.24
C ILE A 159 -3.73 4.60 0.18
N ILE A 160 -2.72 5.41 0.50
CA ILE A 160 -1.46 4.93 1.09
C ILE A 160 -1.48 5.18 2.59
N LEU A 161 -1.40 4.11 3.37
CA LEU A 161 -1.24 4.12 4.82
C LEU A 161 0.23 3.88 5.19
N SER A 162 0.89 4.89 5.74
CA SER A 162 2.32 4.89 6.04
C SER A 162 2.63 5.30 7.48
N ASP A 163 3.89 5.13 7.87
CA ASP A 163 4.54 5.86 8.96
C ASP A 163 4.71 7.37 8.69
N ILE A 164 4.57 7.79 7.44
CA ILE A 164 4.48 9.19 7.02
C ILE A 164 3.00 9.57 6.97
N ASP A 165 2.59 10.51 7.80
CA ASP A 165 1.20 10.89 8.01
C ASP A 165 0.65 11.87 6.97
N ALA A 166 1.53 12.66 6.35
CA ALA A 166 1.18 13.56 5.25
C ALA A 166 2.43 13.98 4.44
N TYR A 167 2.21 14.72 3.35
CA TYR A 167 3.27 15.42 2.63
C TYR A 167 3.37 16.88 3.13
N TYR A 168 4.60 17.37 3.28
CA TYR A 168 4.91 18.65 3.91
C TYR A 168 5.74 19.53 2.96
N ASP A 169 5.70 20.85 3.17
CA ASP A 169 6.55 21.82 2.44
C ASP A 169 8.06 21.68 2.73
N SER A 170 8.41 20.98 3.81
CA SER A 170 9.76 20.73 4.27
C SER A 170 9.78 19.50 5.18
N ASP A 171 10.96 18.91 5.43
CA ASP A 171 11.07 17.70 6.27
C ASP A 171 10.65 17.99 7.72
N PRO A 172 9.52 17.45 8.22
CA PRO A 172 9.01 17.75 9.56
C PRO A 172 9.91 17.20 10.68
N ARG A 173 10.87 16.32 10.36
CA ARG A 173 11.87 15.82 11.31
C ARG A 173 12.98 16.85 11.58
N GLN A 174 13.22 17.75 10.63
CA GLN A 174 14.28 18.75 10.68
C GLN A 174 13.72 20.17 10.92
N ASN A 175 12.50 20.41 10.43
CA ASN A 175 11.81 21.69 10.57
C ASN A 175 10.53 21.53 11.40
N PRO A 176 10.50 21.99 12.67
CA PRO A 176 9.28 21.95 13.48
C PRO A 176 8.17 22.87 12.96
N HIS A 177 8.48 23.77 12.03
CA HIS A 177 7.52 24.65 11.37
C HIS A 177 7.03 24.10 10.01
N ALA A 178 7.38 22.87 9.65
CA ALA A 178 6.92 22.24 8.42
C ALA A 178 5.40 22.22 8.34
N LYS A 179 4.85 22.67 7.21
CA LYS A 179 3.41 22.75 7.00
C LYS A 179 2.94 21.60 6.14
N MET A 180 1.92 20.91 6.62
CA MET A 180 1.24 19.88 5.85
C MET A 180 0.59 20.49 4.61
N LEU A 181 0.87 19.90 3.46
CA LEU A 181 0.19 20.20 2.20
C LEU A 181 -1.09 19.38 2.17
N LYS A 182 -2.22 20.03 2.45
CA LYS A 182 -3.52 19.37 2.54
C LYS A 182 -3.96 18.84 1.17
N VAL A 183 -3.90 19.67 0.13
CA VAL A 183 -4.24 19.30 -1.25
C VAL A 183 -3.05 19.58 -2.16
N VAL A 184 -2.77 18.66 -3.08
CA VAL A 184 -1.64 18.75 -4.02
C VAL A 184 -2.12 18.39 -5.42
N ASN A 185 -2.01 19.34 -6.35
CA ASN A 185 -2.46 19.17 -7.73
C ASN A 185 -1.35 18.80 -8.70
N SER A 186 -0.10 19.08 -8.34
CA SER A 186 1.09 18.75 -9.11
C SER A 186 2.27 18.52 -8.18
N ILE A 187 3.24 17.74 -8.66
CA ILE A 187 4.47 17.42 -7.93
C ILE A 187 5.62 17.92 -8.79
N GLN A 188 6.53 18.68 -8.19
CA GLN A 188 7.70 19.20 -8.88
C GLN A 188 8.69 18.07 -9.19
N SER A 189 9.38 18.14 -10.32
CA SER A 189 10.28 17.06 -10.77
C SER A 189 11.44 16.81 -9.80
N ASP A 190 11.94 17.86 -9.16
CA ASP A 190 13.01 17.78 -8.16
C ASP A 190 12.60 16.94 -6.93
N GLU A 191 11.34 17.03 -6.49
CA GLU A 191 10.79 16.18 -5.41
C GLU A 191 10.80 14.68 -5.76
N LEU A 192 10.74 14.33 -7.04
CA LEU A 192 10.75 12.95 -7.54
C LEU A 192 12.17 12.37 -7.67
N GLU A 193 13.18 13.24 -7.75
CA GLU A 193 14.59 12.89 -7.96
C GLU A 193 15.40 12.83 -6.65
N LYS A 194 14.82 13.27 -5.52
CA LYS A 194 15.46 13.18 -4.19
C LYS A 194 15.86 11.74 -3.83
N GLU A 195 16.92 11.62 -3.04
CA GLU A 195 17.35 10.33 -2.48
C GLU A 195 16.28 9.74 -1.55
N VAL A 196 16.05 8.43 -1.68
CA VAL A 196 15.09 7.71 -0.84
C VAL A 196 15.69 7.53 0.56
N THR A 197 15.02 8.09 1.57
CA THR A 197 15.40 7.97 2.98
C THR A 197 14.30 7.23 3.78
N PRO A 198 14.38 5.90 3.93
CA PRO A 198 13.40 5.14 4.70
C PRO A 198 13.47 5.42 6.21
N ASN A 199 12.32 5.36 6.91
CA ASN A 199 12.22 5.65 8.35
C ASN A 199 12.38 4.40 9.25
N ASN A 200 12.48 3.19 8.70
CA ASN A 200 12.52 1.94 9.45
C ASN A 200 13.33 0.87 8.69
N ILE A 201 13.97 -0.05 9.42
CA ILE A 201 14.71 -1.22 8.90
C ILE A 201 13.88 -2.17 8.01
N PHE A 202 12.56 -2.04 7.99
CA PHE A 202 11.65 -2.77 7.09
C PHE A 202 10.97 -1.87 6.05
N ALA A 203 11.17 -0.56 6.11
CA ALA A 203 10.65 0.39 5.12
C ALA A 203 11.65 0.54 3.96
N THR A 204 11.13 0.74 2.76
CA THR A 204 11.95 0.79 1.54
C THR A 204 11.78 2.07 0.73
N GLY A 205 10.65 2.79 0.84
CA GLY A 205 10.32 3.86 -0.11
C GLY A 205 10.36 5.33 0.33
N GLY A 206 10.41 5.64 1.63
CA GLY A 206 10.39 7.04 2.09
C GLY A 206 9.21 7.85 1.54
N ILE A 207 9.33 9.18 1.46
CA ILE A 207 8.30 10.04 0.84
C ILE A 207 8.37 9.99 -0.69
N VAL A 208 9.57 9.86 -1.27
CA VAL A 208 9.81 9.96 -2.72
C VAL A 208 9.04 8.90 -3.50
N THR A 209 8.97 7.63 -3.05
CA THR A 209 8.18 6.60 -3.76
C THR A 209 6.68 6.89 -3.75
N LYS A 210 6.17 7.53 -2.69
CA LYS A 210 4.76 7.93 -2.57
C LYS A 210 4.45 9.08 -3.52
N LEU A 211 5.38 10.02 -3.66
CA LEU A 211 5.28 11.10 -4.63
C LEU A 211 5.35 10.57 -6.07
N ARG A 212 6.19 9.56 -6.35
CA ARG A 212 6.20 8.88 -7.66
C ARG A 212 4.88 8.18 -7.97
N ALA A 213 4.32 7.45 -7.01
CA ALA A 213 2.99 6.84 -7.13
C ALA A 213 1.89 7.90 -7.36
N ALA A 214 1.91 8.99 -6.59
CA ALA A 214 0.99 10.11 -6.75
C ALA A 214 1.11 10.75 -8.13
N ASN A 215 2.33 11.04 -8.59
CA ASN A 215 2.60 11.66 -9.88
C ASN A 215 2.08 10.79 -11.03
N TYR A 216 2.29 9.48 -10.96
CA TYR A 216 1.76 8.53 -11.93
C TYR A 216 0.22 8.55 -11.96
N LEU A 217 -0.44 8.56 -10.80
CA LEU A 217 -1.91 8.59 -10.73
C LEU A 217 -2.49 9.92 -11.18
N LEU A 218 -1.88 11.04 -10.78
CA LEU A 218 -2.24 12.37 -11.28
C LEU A 218 -2.15 12.39 -12.81
N ALA A 219 -1.06 11.91 -13.41
CA ALA A 219 -0.93 11.80 -14.86
C ALA A 219 -2.07 10.97 -15.49
N CYS A 220 -2.49 9.90 -14.82
CA CYS A 220 -3.61 9.04 -15.22
C CYS A 220 -5.01 9.62 -14.99
N GLY A 221 -5.14 10.73 -14.26
CA GLY A 221 -6.44 11.30 -13.88
C GLY A 221 -7.11 10.58 -12.71
N THR A 222 -6.32 9.97 -11.81
CA THR A 222 -6.81 9.23 -10.65
C THR A 222 -6.26 9.85 -9.37
N ASP A 223 -7.08 9.88 -8.32
CA ASP A 223 -6.72 10.52 -7.07
C ASP A 223 -5.90 9.59 -6.16
N MET A 224 -5.14 10.19 -5.25
CA MET A 224 -4.44 9.48 -4.19
C MET A 224 -4.59 10.20 -2.84
N PHE A 225 -4.74 9.45 -1.75
CA PHE A 225 -4.73 9.97 -0.39
C PHE A 225 -3.60 9.34 0.43
N LEU A 226 -2.73 10.17 0.99
CA LEU A 226 -1.66 9.75 1.90
C LEU A 226 -2.06 10.06 3.34
N SER A 227 -1.98 9.05 4.20
CA SER A 227 -2.29 9.20 5.62
C SER A 227 -1.49 8.23 6.51
N SER A 228 -1.56 8.47 7.82
CA SER A 228 -0.96 7.56 8.80
C SER A 228 -1.66 6.20 8.80
N GLY A 229 -0.87 5.13 8.85
CA GLY A 229 -1.32 3.78 9.14
C GLY A 229 -1.24 3.42 10.62
N PHE A 230 -0.63 4.26 11.44
CA PHE A 230 -0.55 4.07 12.90
C PHE A 230 -1.81 4.61 13.59
N ASP A 231 -2.33 5.73 13.10
CA ASP A 231 -3.62 6.29 13.48
C ASP A 231 -4.51 6.43 12.24
N LEU A 232 -5.63 5.69 12.23
CA LEU A 232 -6.56 5.65 11.10
C LEU A 232 -7.65 6.73 11.17
N THR A 233 -7.58 7.68 12.11
CA THR A 233 -8.59 8.74 12.29
C THR A 233 -8.78 9.56 11.01
N ASN A 234 -7.68 10.04 10.42
CA ASN A 234 -7.74 10.88 9.21
C ASN A 234 -8.32 10.14 8.01
N VAL A 235 -7.89 8.90 7.75
CA VAL A 235 -8.41 8.11 6.62
C VAL A 235 -9.88 7.73 6.82
N LYS A 236 -10.31 7.44 8.05
CA LYS A 236 -11.73 7.17 8.36
C LYS A 236 -12.59 8.40 8.13
N SER A 237 -12.14 9.56 8.61
CA SER A 237 -12.80 10.84 8.38
C SER A 237 -12.94 11.12 6.88
N PHE A 238 -11.85 10.97 6.12
CA PHE A 238 -11.85 11.22 4.68
C PHE A 238 -12.77 10.25 3.92
N MET A 239 -12.66 8.94 4.15
CA MET A 239 -13.37 7.95 3.34
C MET A 239 -14.80 7.66 3.79
N LEU A 240 -15.09 7.73 5.09
CA LEU A 240 -16.39 7.33 5.65
C LEU A 240 -17.26 8.54 5.98
N GLN A 241 -16.66 9.68 6.34
CA GLN A 241 -17.38 10.89 6.76
C GLN A 241 -17.31 12.00 5.70
N GLN A 242 -16.50 11.84 4.65
CA GLN A 242 -16.25 12.84 3.62
C GLN A 242 -15.70 14.17 4.19
N GLU A 243 -14.94 14.07 5.29
CA GLU A 243 -14.33 15.22 5.96
C GLU A 243 -12.80 15.10 5.93
N HIS A 244 -12.13 16.09 5.35
CA HIS A 244 -10.67 16.13 5.24
C HIS A 244 -10.06 16.88 6.43
N ILE A 245 -9.75 16.15 7.50
CA ILE A 245 -9.18 16.72 8.74
C ILE A 245 -7.65 16.61 8.84
N GLY A 246 -7.02 15.77 8.02
CA GLY A 246 -5.57 15.56 7.99
C GLY A 246 -5.13 14.66 6.84
N GLY A 247 -3.83 14.43 6.69
CA GLY A 247 -3.26 13.74 5.51
C GLY A 247 -3.27 14.62 4.26
N THR A 248 -2.67 14.10 3.18
CA THR A 248 -2.55 14.81 1.90
C THR A 248 -3.41 14.16 0.83
N TYR A 249 -4.23 14.97 0.17
CA TYR A 249 -5.03 14.57 -0.98
C TYR A 249 -4.38 15.05 -2.28
N PHE A 250 -3.97 14.10 -3.11
CA PHE A 250 -3.42 14.36 -4.44
C PHE A 250 -4.54 14.22 -5.46
N THR A 251 -4.90 15.31 -6.12
CA THR A 251 -6.00 15.33 -7.09
C THR A 251 -5.76 16.32 -8.21
N LYS A 252 -6.25 16.02 -9.42
CA LYS A 252 -6.28 16.99 -10.51
C LYS A 252 -7.40 18.05 -10.36
N GLY A 253 -8.32 17.87 -9.40
CA GLY A 253 -9.43 18.80 -9.19
C GLY A 253 -9.04 20.04 -8.37
N GLU A 254 -9.38 21.22 -8.90
CA GLU A 254 -10.62 21.92 -8.51
C GLU A 254 -11.42 22.25 -9.78
#